data_AF-A0A2D9K601-F1
#
_entry.id   AF-A0A2D9K601-F1
#
_cell.length_a   1.000
_cell.length_b   1.000
_cell.length_c   1.000
_cell.angle_alpha   90.00
_cell.angle_beta   90.00
_cell.angle_gamma   90.00
#
_symmetry.space_group_name_H-M   'P 1'
#
loop_
_entity.id
_entity.type
_entity.pdbx_description
1 polymer ?
#
loop_
_entity_poly.entity_id
_entity_poly.type
_entity_poly.pdbx_seq_one_letter_code
_entity_poly.pdbx_strand_id
1 'polypeptide(L)'
;MTDRERAHIEHTLARYESLCADLRDTLLHGWPSPDFLEEKGTPLIDLWRFGSRGVIILEGEVASHPVLGAGWTRTSPLLALSVRAGVGRTQSRWYRLGTHLQQVADALGAQIVDGGPE
;
A
#
# COMPACT_ATOMS: atom_id res chain seq x y z
N MET A 1 32.87 1.43 -12.67
CA MET A 1 31.59 0.86 -12.23
C MET A 1 31.54 -0.57 -12.72
N THR A 2 31.36 -1.51 -11.81
CA THR A 2 31.17 -2.94 -12.09
C THR A 2 29.79 -3.20 -12.73
N ASP A 3 29.62 -4.34 -13.39
CA ASP A 3 28.33 -4.71 -13.99
C ASP A 3 27.22 -4.83 -12.93
N ARG A 4 27.56 -5.27 -11.71
CA ARG A 4 26.62 -5.34 -10.59
C ARG A 4 26.17 -3.95 -10.12
N GLU A 5 27.10 -3.01 -10.01
CA GLU A 5 26.78 -1.62 -9.65
C GLU A 5 25.90 -0.97 -10.73
N ARG A 6 26.22 -1.19 -12.01
CA ARG A 6 25.42 -0.73 -13.14
C ARG A 6 23.98 -1.23 -13.06
N ALA A 7 23.81 -2.55 -12.95
CA ALA A 7 22.48 -3.18 -12.90
C ALA A 7 21.66 -2.70 -11.70
N HIS A 8 22.31 -2.45 -10.55
CA HIS A 8 21.64 -1.90 -9.38
C HIS A 8 21.15 -0.46 -9.61
N ILE A 9 21.97 0.38 -10.22
CA ILE A 9 21.61 1.77 -10.54
C ILE A 9 20.48 1.80 -11.57
N GLU A 10 20.56 0.99 -12.63
CA GLU A 10 19.51 0.89 -13.65
C GLU A 10 18.17 0.43 -13.06
N HIS A 11 18.20 -0.60 -12.21
CA HIS A 11 16.99 -1.06 -11.50
C HIS A 11 16.41 0.03 -10.57
N THR A 12 17.28 0.76 -9.89
CA THR A 12 16.86 1.84 -8.99
C THR A 12 16.24 2.99 -9.78
N LEU A 13 16.88 3.42 -10.88
CA LEU A 13 16.39 4.47 -11.75
C LEU A 13 15.00 4.11 -12.31
N ALA A 14 14.83 2.92 -12.88
CA ALA A 14 13.57 2.48 -13.45
C ALA A 14 12.41 2.53 -12.42
N ARG A 15 12.68 2.19 -11.16
CA ARG A 15 11.69 2.28 -10.08
C ARG A 15 11.28 3.71 -9.76
N TYR A 16 12.24 4.63 -9.73
CA TYR A 16 11.94 6.05 -9.49
C TYR A 16 11.28 6.73 -10.68
N GLU A 17 11.62 6.34 -11.91
CA GLU A 17 10.92 6.80 -13.12
C GLU A 17 9.46 6.36 -13.13
N SER A 18 9.19 5.09 -12.80
CA SER A 18 7.82 4.58 -12.63
C SER A 18 7.07 5.32 -11.54
N LEU A 19 7.67 5.55 -10.38
CA LEU A 19 7.06 6.34 -9.31
C LEU A 19 6.72 7.77 -9.78
N CYS A 20 7.67 8.45 -10.42
CA CYS A 20 7.44 9.79 -10.95
C CYS A 20 6.33 9.82 -12.00
N ALA A 21 6.25 8.80 -12.87
CA ALA A 21 5.17 8.68 -13.85
C ALA A 21 3.81 8.56 -13.17
N ASP A 22 3.68 7.66 -12.19
CA ASP A 22 2.45 7.46 -11.41
C ASP A 22 1.98 8.74 -10.70
N LEU A 23 2.91 9.48 -10.07
CA LEU A 23 2.59 10.73 -9.38
C LEU A 23 2.19 11.84 -10.35
N ARG A 24 2.84 11.93 -11.52
CA ARG A 24 2.43 12.87 -12.57
C ARG A 24 1.04 12.54 -13.11
N ASP A 25 0.77 11.28 -13.39
CA ASP A 25 -0.54 10.81 -13.84
C ASP A 25 -1.63 11.17 -12.81
N THR A 26 -1.34 10.94 -11.52
CA THR A 26 -2.24 11.31 -10.42
C THR A 26 -2.53 12.81 -10.37
N LEU A 27 -1.54 13.66 -10.62
CA LEU A 27 -1.72 15.12 -10.65
C LEU A 27 -2.58 15.58 -11.84
N LEU A 28 -2.50 14.88 -12.97
CA LEU A 28 -3.22 15.22 -14.20
C LEU A 28 -4.64 14.66 -14.23
N HIS A 29 -4.84 13.47 -13.68
CA HIS A 29 -6.07 12.69 -13.85
C HIS A 29 -6.78 12.38 -12.52
N GLY A 30 -6.18 12.74 -11.39
CA GLY A 30 -6.66 12.39 -10.06
C GLY A 30 -6.20 11.00 -9.62
N TRP A 31 -6.64 10.57 -8.45
CA TRP A 31 -6.28 9.26 -7.90
C TRP A 31 -6.79 8.13 -8.80
N PRO A 32 -5.97 7.09 -9.06
CA PRO A 32 -6.47 5.91 -9.77
C PRO A 32 -7.60 5.26 -8.97
N SER A 33 -8.64 4.79 -9.65
CA SER A 33 -9.72 4.06 -8.96
C SER A 33 -9.24 2.67 -8.52
N PRO A 34 -9.77 2.13 -7.40
CA PRO A 34 -9.46 0.77 -6.97
C PRO A 34 -9.75 -0.28 -8.05
N ASP A 35 -10.84 -0.14 -8.80
CA ASP A 35 -11.22 -1.07 -9.87
C ASP A 35 -10.19 -1.09 -11.00
N PHE A 36 -9.74 0.08 -11.45
CA PHE A 36 -8.67 0.18 -12.44
C PHE A 36 -7.38 -0.49 -11.95
N LEU A 37 -7.02 -0.28 -10.68
CA LEU A 37 -5.84 -0.91 -10.10
C LEU A 37 -6.00 -2.44 -9.99
N GLU A 38 -7.20 -2.93 -9.70
CA GLU A 38 -7.51 -4.36 -9.65
C GLU A 38 -7.36 -5.02 -11.02
N GLU A 39 -7.88 -4.40 -12.08
CA GLU A 39 -7.68 -4.84 -13.47
C GLU A 39 -6.19 -4.92 -13.85
N LYS A 40 -5.35 -4.05 -13.26
CA LYS A 40 -3.88 -4.08 -13.43
C LYS A 40 -3.18 -5.11 -12.55
N GLY A 41 -3.90 -5.90 -11.76
CA GLY A 41 -3.33 -6.88 -10.83
C GLY A 41 -2.63 -6.23 -9.63
N THR A 42 -3.04 -5.02 -9.25
CA THR A 42 -2.47 -4.31 -8.10
C THR A 42 -2.90 -4.98 -6.79
N PRO A 43 -1.95 -5.27 -5.87
CA PRO A 43 -2.27 -5.95 -4.62
C PRO A 43 -3.20 -5.10 -3.74
N LEU A 44 -4.13 -5.79 -3.09
CA LEU A 44 -4.88 -5.27 -1.95
C LEU A 44 -4.05 -5.44 -0.68
N ILE A 45 -3.97 -4.41 0.15
CA ILE A 45 -3.51 -4.50 1.54
C ILE A 45 -4.70 -4.23 2.47
N ASP A 46 -5.18 -5.28 3.12
CA ASP A 46 -6.28 -5.24 4.09
C ASP A 46 -5.74 -5.23 5.51
N LEU A 47 -6.61 -4.93 6.48
CA LEU A 47 -6.26 -4.79 7.90
C LEU A 47 -5.03 -3.89 8.09
N TRP A 48 -4.94 -2.85 7.27
CA TRP A 48 -3.71 -2.09 7.11
C TRP A 48 -3.57 -1.03 8.21
N ARG A 49 -2.32 -0.68 8.52
CA ARG A 49 -1.96 0.41 9.41
C ARG A 49 -0.67 1.08 8.96
N PHE A 50 -0.38 2.25 9.52
CA PHE A 50 0.94 2.84 9.39
C PHE A 50 1.97 2.08 10.24
N GLY A 51 3.15 1.87 9.66
CA GLY A 51 4.35 1.41 10.37
C GLY A 51 5.51 2.35 10.11
N SER A 52 6.64 2.09 10.77
CA SER A 52 7.88 2.85 10.54
C SER A 52 9.09 1.92 10.47
N ARG A 53 9.98 2.23 9.52
CA ARG A 53 11.34 1.64 9.42
C ARG A 53 12.41 2.73 9.30
N GLY A 54 12.21 3.85 10.00
CA GLY A 54 12.93 5.12 9.78
C GLY A 54 12.28 6.01 8.72
N VAL A 55 11.29 5.47 8.02
CA VAL A 55 10.36 6.16 7.10
C VAL A 55 8.98 5.54 7.26
N ILE A 56 7.93 6.27 6.89
CA ILE A 56 6.56 5.78 6.92
C ILE A 56 6.37 4.66 5.90
N ILE A 57 5.75 3.57 6.33
CA ILE A 57 5.37 2.41 5.50
C ILE A 57 3.94 2.00 5.81
N LEU A 58 3.38 1.11 5.00
CA LEU A 58 2.16 0.37 5.34
C LEU A 58 2.53 -1.02 5.87
N GLU A 59 1.78 -1.48 6.85
CA GLU A 59 1.75 -2.87 7.30
C GLU A 59 0.32 -3.39 7.16
N GLY A 60 0.13 -4.65 6.76
CA GLY A 60 -1.19 -5.24 6.63
C GLY A 60 -1.17 -6.57 5.92
N GLU A 61 -2.34 -7.20 5.79
CA GLU A 61 -2.52 -8.47 5.09
C GLU A 61 -2.64 -8.23 3.59
N VAL A 62 -1.71 -8.80 2.81
CA VAL A 62 -1.78 -8.72 1.35
C VAL A 62 -2.40 -10.01 0.83
N ALA A 63 -3.53 -9.92 0.12
CA ALA A 63 -4.28 -11.09 -0.36
C ALA A 63 -3.60 -11.79 -1.56
N SER A 64 -2.78 -11.08 -2.32
CA SER A 64 -2.05 -11.62 -3.48
C SER A 64 -0.80 -10.79 -3.78
N HIS A 65 0.30 -11.10 -3.11
CA HIS A 65 1.59 -10.51 -3.50
C HIS A 65 2.24 -11.39 -4.58
N PRO A 66 2.56 -10.87 -5.78
CA PRO A 66 3.14 -11.67 -6.88
C PRO A 66 4.44 -12.39 -6.55
N VAL A 67 5.13 -11.96 -5.47
CA VAL A 67 6.42 -12.51 -5.03
C VAL A 67 6.36 -13.15 -3.63
N LEU A 68 5.41 -12.75 -2.77
CA LEU A 68 5.41 -13.11 -1.34
C LEU A 68 4.24 -14.01 -0.94
N GLY A 69 3.28 -14.27 -1.84
CA GLY A 69 2.04 -14.98 -1.51
C GLY A 69 1.07 -14.09 -0.73
N ALA A 70 0.14 -14.72 0.00
CA ALA A 70 -0.77 -14.04 0.89
C ALA A 70 -0.16 -13.95 2.31
N GLY A 71 -0.35 -12.82 3.00
CA GLY A 71 0.05 -12.70 4.41
C GLY A 71 0.46 -11.30 4.86
N TRP A 72 0.77 -11.20 6.16
CA TRP A 72 1.16 -9.94 6.79
C TRP A 72 2.48 -9.41 6.22
N THR A 73 2.42 -8.25 5.59
CA THR A 73 3.52 -7.67 4.83
C THR A 73 3.83 -6.25 5.30
N ARG A 74 5.12 -5.89 5.27
CA ARG A 74 5.60 -4.52 5.42
C ARG A 74 6.00 -3.99 4.05
N THR A 75 5.44 -2.86 3.63
CA THR A 75 5.74 -2.30 2.32
C THR A 75 7.08 -1.57 2.27
N SER A 76 7.52 -1.21 1.06
CA SER A 76 8.50 -0.14 0.86
C SER A 76 7.95 1.23 1.35
N PRO A 77 8.78 2.30 1.41
CA PRO A 77 8.33 3.61 1.88
C PRO A 77 7.03 4.05 1.22
N LEU A 78 6.14 4.68 1.97
CA LEU A 78 4.88 5.26 1.49
C LEU A 78 5.14 6.69 1.00
N LEU A 79 4.72 7.00 -0.23
CA LEU A 79 5.01 8.29 -0.88
C LEU A 79 3.76 9.09 -1.19
N ALA A 80 2.64 8.44 -1.49
CA ALA A 80 1.35 9.09 -1.67
C ALA A 80 0.23 8.21 -1.12
N LEU A 81 -0.81 8.82 -0.58
CA LEU A 81 -1.93 8.12 0.04
C LEU A 81 -3.22 8.92 -0.13
N SER A 82 -4.30 8.21 -0.44
CA SER A 82 -5.66 8.74 -0.32
C SER A 82 -6.57 7.67 0.25
N VAL A 83 -6.88 7.81 1.54
CA VAL A 83 -7.82 6.91 2.24
C VAL A 83 -9.21 7.00 1.59
N ARG A 84 -9.64 8.20 1.19
CA ARG A 84 -10.93 8.41 0.51
C ARG A 84 -10.99 7.70 -0.84
N ALA A 85 -9.91 7.69 -1.60
CA ALA A 85 -9.85 6.98 -2.88
C ALA A 85 -9.49 5.49 -2.73
N GLY A 86 -9.17 5.02 -1.51
CA GLY A 86 -8.82 3.63 -1.26
C GLY A 86 -7.48 3.20 -1.88
N VAL A 87 -6.50 4.10 -2.01
CA VAL A 87 -5.22 3.79 -2.68
C VAL A 87 -4.01 4.38 -1.97
N GLY A 88 -2.86 3.68 -2.08
CA GLY A 88 -1.56 4.15 -1.63
C GLY A 88 -0.44 3.83 -2.62
N ARG A 89 0.43 4.81 -2.91
CA ARG A 89 1.66 4.62 -3.69
C ARG A 89 2.85 4.49 -2.76
N THR A 90 3.46 3.32 -2.77
CA THR A 90 4.75 3.09 -2.11
C THR A 90 5.90 3.40 -3.06
N GLN A 91 7.17 3.20 -2.71
CA GLN A 91 8.26 3.35 -3.67
C GLN A 91 8.17 2.31 -4.80
N SER A 92 7.72 1.10 -4.48
CA SER A 92 7.76 -0.03 -5.41
C SER A 92 6.55 -0.13 -6.33
N ARG A 93 5.35 0.16 -5.81
CA ARG A 93 4.08 -0.03 -6.53
C ARG A 93 2.91 0.67 -5.84
N TRP A 94 1.79 0.73 -6.54
CA TRP A 94 0.47 0.99 -5.98
C TRP A 94 -0.02 -0.16 -5.10
N TYR A 95 -0.86 0.17 -4.14
CA TYR A 95 -1.68 -0.73 -3.35
C TYR A 95 -3.12 -0.21 -3.34
N ARG A 96 -4.06 -1.13 -3.47
CA ARG A 96 -5.45 -0.89 -3.08
C ARG A 96 -5.53 -1.04 -1.56
N LEU A 97 -6.28 -0.16 -0.90
CA LEU A 97 -6.46 -0.16 0.55
C LEU A 97 -7.77 -0.84 0.91
N GLY A 98 -7.69 -1.87 1.75
CA GLY A 98 -8.85 -2.47 2.39
C GLY A 98 -9.21 -1.72 3.68
N THR A 99 -9.69 -2.47 4.65
CA THR A 99 -10.08 -1.99 5.98
C THR A 99 -8.85 -1.54 6.76
N HIS A 100 -8.91 -0.36 7.38
CA HIS A 100 -7.87 0.06 8.29
C HIS A 100 -8.00 -0.72 9.61
N LEU A 101 -6.88 -1.18 10.19
CA LEU A 101 -6.88 -2.02 11.39
C LEU A 101 -7.61 -1.37 12.57
N GLN A 102 -7.48 -0.04 12.72
CA GLN A 102 -8.18 0.70 13.78
C GLN A 102 -9.70 0.62 13.62
N GLN A 103 -10.22 0.62 12.38
CA GLN A 103 -11.68 0.51 12.16
C GLN A 103 -12.21 -0.83 12.66
N VAL A 104 -11.45 -1.91 12.49
CA VAL A 104 -11.80 -3.23 13.04
C VAL A 104 -11.73 -3.23 14.57
N ALA A 105 -10.67 -2.64 15.13
CA ALA A 105 -10.52 -2.54 16.58
C ALA A 105 -11.67 -1.73 17.22
N ASP A 106 -12.07 -0.63 16.61
CA ASP A 106 -13.17 0.21 17.07
C ASP A 106 -14.51 -0.55 17.01
N ALA A 107 -14.77 -1.26 15.91
CA ALA A 107 -15.97 -2.07 15.75
C ALA A 107 -16.06 -3.21 16.80
N LEU A 108 -14.94 -3.90 17.07
CA LEU A 108 -14.88 -4.94 18.10
C LEU A 108 -15.01 -4.36 19.51
N GLY A 109 -14.41 -3.19 19.77
CA GLY A 109 -14.54 -2.49 21.05
C GLY A 109 -15.98 -2.08 21.36
N ALA A 110 -16.71 -1.57 20.36
CA ALA A 110 -18.12 -1.21 20.49
C ALA A 110 -19.00 -2.44 20.83
N GLN A 111 -18.75 -3.57 20.18
CA GLN A 111 -19.49 -4.81 20.43
C GLN A 111 -19.30 -5.39 21.84
N ILE A 112 -18.16 -5.13 22.49
CA ILE A 112 -17.90 -5.56 23.87
C ILE A 112 -18.64 -4.67 24.88
N VAL A 113 -18.77 -3.37 24.60
CA VAL A 113 -19.47 -2.42 25.49
C VAL A 113 -20.99 -2.60 25.43
N ASP A 114 -21.53 -2.87 24.24
CA ASP A 114 -22.97 -3.08 24.04
C ASP A 114 -23.47 -4.47 24.50
N GLY A 115 -22.57 -5.37 24.94
CA GLY A 115 -22.86 -6.73 25.39
C GLY A 115 -22.80 -6.95 26.92
N GLY A 116 -22.72 -5.88 27.72
CA GLY A 116 -22.74 -5.99 29.19
C GLY A 116 -24.10 -6.51 29.71
N PRO A 117 -24.13 -7.33 30.79
CA PRO A 117 -25.38 -7.89 31.29
C PRO A 117 -26.26 -6.78 31.88
N GLU A 118 -27.55 -6.76 31.48
CA GLU A 118 -28.62 -6.00 32.14
C GLU A 118 -28.80 -6.43 33.61
#